data_AF-A0A352VDA9-F1
#
_entry.id   AF-A0A352VDA9-F1
#
_cell.length_a   1.000
_cell.length_b   1.000
_cell.length_c   1.000
_cell.angle_alpha   90.00
_cell.angle_beta   90.00
_cell.angle_gamma   90.00
#
_symmetry.space_group_name_H-M   'P 1'
#
loop_
_entity.id
_entity.type
_entity.pdbx_description
1 polymer ?
#
loop_
_entity_poly.entity_id
_entity_poly.type
_entity_poly.pdbx_seq_one_letter_code
_entity_poly.pdbx_strand_id
1 'polypeptide(L)'
;MKIDSNYIPELRKDLKYYSVENNSVIIYLADSKRTLKVTQSVLSILLEIDGKKTLEEIYQTNFYGIKTYSDFEILFIELFDKTRMLEEEKSETSVAQSALWLSCICINTKILISIYSILKILLIKKIVVAIMMLFVLLKIIFYYNYHSSFVFVFSFSISKIVIFYLIFLCILIFHEIGHFSVSRHYGLQGDGIGIGLYYLLPVFYTDISEMWTINKQYRLYIDCGGIYFQVIASLVFHFILFFNNSTLLVTGILMNDIGILINIIPIGRLDGYWILKDVKKS
;
A
#
# COMPACT_ATOMS: atom_id res chain seq x y z
N MET A 1 -2.71 33.68 -13.84
CA MET A 1 -3.95 34.08 -13.14
C MET A 1 -3.52 34.98 -12.01
N LYS A 2 -4.03 36.21 -11.89
CA LYS A 2 -3.71 37.09 -10.75
C LYS A 2 -4.76 36.83 -9.67
N ILE A 3 -4.33 36.50 -8.46
CA ILE A 3 -5.25 36.29 -7.34
C ILE A 3 -5.44 37.65 -6.64
N ASP A 4 -6.67 37.96 -6.24
CA ASP A 4 -6.96 39.17 -5.47
C ASP A 4 -6.19 39.12 -4.14
N SER A 5 -5.43 40.17 -3.81
CA SER A 5 -4.63 40.21 -2.58
C SER A 5 -5.48 40.17 -1.31
N ASN A 6 -6.77 40.54 -1.43
CA ASN A 6 -7.77 40.45 -0.36
C ASN A 6 -8.44 39.08 -0.27
N TYR A 7 -8.05 38.10 -1.07
CA TYR A 7 -8.58 36.74 -0.97
C TYR A 7 -8.22 36.12 0.39
N ILE A 8 -9.22 35.55 1.06
CA ILE A 8 -9.07 34.85 2.34
C ILE A 8 -9.14 33.34 2.04
N PRO A 9 -8.00 32.64 2.00
CA PRO A 9 -7.99 31.21 1.78
C PRO A 9 -8.52 30.44 3.01
N GLU A 10 -9.29 29.37 2.78
CA GLU A 10 -9.69 28.40 3.81
C GLU A 10 -9.20 26.99 3.45
N LEU A 11 -8.42 26.39 4.33
CA LEU A 11 -7.93 25.03 4.14
C LEU A 11 -9.05 24.00 4.26
N ARG A 12 -8.91 22.93 3.49
CA ARG A 12 -9.76 21.74 3.63
C ARG A 12 -9.70 21.19 5.06
N LYS A 13 -10.87 20.92 5.63
CA LYS A 13 -11.03 20.39 6.99
C LYS A 13 -10.55 18.95 7.18
N ASP A 14 -10.32 18.20 6.09
CA ASP A 14 -9.89 16.79 6.11
C ASP A 14 -8.37 16.58 5.98
N LEU A 15 -7.58 17.66 6.06
CA LEU A 15 -6.12 17.61 6.03
C LEU A 15 -5.55 17.04 7.33
N LYS A 16 -4.73 15.99 7.21
CA LYS A 16 -3.90 15.48 8.32
C LYS A 16 -2.41 15.76 8.04
N TYR A 17 -1.69 16.18 9.06
CA TYR A 17 -0.27 16.56 8.97
C TYR A 17 0.62 15.52 9.66
N TYR A 18 1.65 15.04 8.96
CA TYR A 18 2.61 14.08 9.49
C TYR A 18 4.04 14.60 9.28
N SER A 19 4.79 14.78 10.37
CA SER A 19 6.20 15.21 10.30
C SER A 19 7.09 14.04 9.86
N VAL A 20 8.08 14.32 9.01
CA VAL A 20 9.06 13.33 8.54
C VAL A 20 10.47 13.83 8.87
N GLU A 21 11.39 12.90 9.14
CA GLU A 21 12.83 13.19 9.25
C GLU A 21 13.35 13.82 7.93
N ASN A 22 14.20 14.86 8.05
CA ASN A 22 14.72 15.73 6.97
C ASN A 22 13.77 16.85 6.49
N ASN A 23 13.39 17.77 7.38
CA ASN A 23 12.86 19.12 7.08
C ASN A 23 11.66 19.17 6.10
N SER A 24 10.90 18.07 6.03
CA SER A 24 9.79 17.90 5.11
C SER A 24 8.61 17.23 5.82
N VAL A 25 7.40 17.62 5.42
CA VAL A 25 6.15 17.25 6.07
C VAL A 25 5.28 16.58 5.02
N ILE A 26 4.60 15.51 5.39
CA ILE A 26 3.63 14.84 4.52
C ILE A 26 2.23 15.28 4.93
N ILE A 27 1.50 15.79 3.96
CA ILE A 27 0.10 16.20 4.12
C ILE A 27 -0.77 15.15 3.45
N TYR A 28 -1.70 14.60 4.22
CA TYR A 28 -2.66 13.60 3.78
C TYR A 28 -4.02 14.25 3.56
N LEU A 29 -4.51 14.16 2.33
CA LEU A 29 -5.86 14.59 1.94
C LEU A 29 -6.79 13.37 2.03
N ALA A 30 -7.63 13.30 3.07
CA ALA A 30 -8.39 12.09 3.38
C ALA A 30 -9.44 11.74 2.30
N ASP A 31 -10.10 12.74 1.73
CA ASP A 31 -11.14 12.54 0.72
C ASP A 31 -10.58 12.08 -0.64
N SER A 32 -9.39 12.56 -1.00
CA SER A 32 -8.74 12.20 -2.27
C SER A 32 -7.71 11.05 -2.14
N LYS A 33 -7.45 10.58 -0.91
CA LYS A 33 -6.42 9.59 -0.57
C LYS A 33 -5.02 9.94 -1.14
N ARG A 34 -4.72 11.23 -1.25
CA ARG A 34 -3.45 11.74 -1.79
C ARG A 34 -2.52 12.12 -0.64
N THR A 35 -1.22 11.88 -0.85
CA THR A 35 -0.16 12.31 0.06
C THR A 35 0.77 13.27 -0.67
N LEU A 36 0.98 14.44 -0.10
CA LEU A 36 1.87 15.46 -0.64
C LEU A 36 3.04 15.65 0.31
N LYS A 37 4.25 15.55 -0.22
CA LYS A 37 5.46 15.89 0.53
C LYS A 37 5.76 17.37 0.31
N VAL A 38 5.64 18.18 1.36
CA VAL A 38 5.94 19.61 1.35
C VAL A 38 7.16 19.92 2.21
N THR A 39 7.80 21.06 1.99
CA THR A 39 8.89 21.55 2.84
C THR A 39 8.34 22.23 4.09
N GLN A 40 9.18 22.42 5.11
CA GLN A 40 8.77 23.14 6.33
C GLN A 40 8.31 24.58 6.04
N SER A 41 8.92 25.25 5.06
CA SER A 41 8.52 26.58 4.59
C SER A 41 7.08 26.57 4.06
N VAL A 42 6.72 25.59 3.23
CA VAL A 42 5.35 25.45 2.74
C VAL A 42 4.38 25.08 3.87
N LEU A 43 4.77 24.21 4.82
CA LEU A 43 3.94 23.91 5.99
C LEU A 43 3.64 25.17 6.80
N SER A 44 4.62 26.03 7.02
CA SER A 44 4.41 27.27 7.79
C SER A 44 3.38 28.19 7.12
N ILE A 45 3.38 28.27 5.78
CA ILE A 45 2.38 29.04 5.03
C ILE A 45 1.00 28.42 5.21
N LEU A 46 0.90 27.10 5.10
CA LEU A 46 -0.36 26.39 5.27
C LEU A 46 -0.93 26.56 6.69
N LEU A 47 -0.11 26.51 7.74
CA LEU A 47 -0.58 26.69 9.12
C LEU A 47 -1.11 28.10 9.41
N GLU A 48 -0.73 29.10 8.62
CA GLU A 48 -1.25 30.47 8.73
C GLU A 48 -2.58 30.67 7.99
N ILE A 49 -3.00 29.71 7.15
CA ILE A 49 -4.28 29.74 6.44
C ILE A 49 -5.38 29.25 7.39
N ASP A 50 -5.99 30.18 8.11
CA ASP A 50 -7.01 29.93 9.13
C ASP A 50 -8.44 30.35 8.71
N GLY A 51 -8.63 30.78 7.46
CA GLY A 51 -9.89 31.32 6.95
C GLY A 51 -10.22 32.72 7.45
N LYS A 52 -9.27 33.43 8.07
CA LYS A 52 -9.46 34.81 8.58
C LYS A 52 -8.48 35.81 7.99
N LYS A 53 -7.26 35.37 7.68
CA LYS A 53 -6.20 36.24 7.15
C LYS A 53 -6.25 36.35 5.63
N THR A 54 -5.97 37.53 5.10
CA THR A 54 -5.78 37.73 3.65
C THR A 54 -4.43 37.21 3.18
N LEU A 55 -4.25 36.99 1.87
CA LEU A 55 -2.96 36.58 1.32
C LEU A 55 -1.83 37.55 1.63
N GLU A 56 -2.14 38.84 1.66
CA GLU A 56 -1.18 39.88 1.99
C GLU A 56 -0.77 39.84 3.47
N GLU A 57 -1.72 39.57 4.38
CA GLU A 57 -1.45 39.36 5.80
C GLU A 57 -0.61 38.09 6.05
N ILE A 58 -0.90 36.99 5.35
CA ILE A 58 -0.14 35.73 5.44
C ILE A 58 1.31 35.92 4.94
N TYR A 59 1.49 36.68 3.86
CA TYR A 59 2.83 37.03 3.37
C TYR A 59 3.61 37.87 4.38
N GLN A 60 2.95 38.83 5.03
CA GLN A 60 3.59 39.70 6.02
C GLN A 60 3.97 38.96 7.32
N THR A 61 3.20 37.96 7.74
CA THR A 61 3.53 37.16 8.93
C THR A 61 4.62 36.11 8.67
N ASN A 62 4.80 35.67 7.42
CA ASN A 62 5.61 34.50 7.12
C ASN A 62 6.79 34.80 6.17
N PHE A 63 7.83 35.44 6.73
CA PHE A 63 9.02 35.91 6.01
C PHE A 63 10.09 34.82 5.74
N TYR A 64 9.75 33.54 5.86
CA TYR A 64 10.73 32.44 5.73
C TYR A 64 11.06 32.12 4.27
N GLY A 65 11.87 32.99 3.66
CA GLY A 65 12.65 32.68 2.46
C GLY A 65 12.10 33.17 1.13
N ILE A 66 10.92 33.79 1.09
CA ILE A 66 10.33 34.37 -0.12
C ILE A 66 10.58 35.88 -0.12
N LYS A 67 11.33 36.38 -1.10
CA LYS A 67 11.79 37.78 -1.13
C LYS A 67 10.78 38.75 -1.74
N THR A 68 9.85 38.26 -2.55
CA THR A 68 8.88 39.09 -3.25
C THR A 68 7.47 38.50 -3.16
N TYR A 69 6.45 39.37 -3.13
CA TYR A 69 5.06 38.95 -3.14
C TYR A 69 4.69 38.17 -4.42
N SER A 70 5.31 38.50 -5.55
CA SER A 70 5.12 37.75 -6.81
C SER A 70 5.59 36.30 -6.72
N ASP A 71 6.71 36.04 -6.03
CA ASP A 71 7.20 34.68 -5.81
C ASP A 71 6.27 33.91 -4.86
N PHE A 72 5.70 34.62 -3.86
CA PHE A 72 4.68 34.06 -2.98
C PHE A 72 3.41 33.74 -3.76
N GLU A 73 2.93 34.63 -4.62
CA GLU A 73 1.74 34.42 -5.45
C GLU A 73 1.92 33.24 -6.41
N ILE A 74 3.11 33.08 -7.03
CA ILE A 74 3.43 31.93 -7.89
C ILE A 74 3.48 30.63 -7.08
N LEU A 75 4.19 30.63 -5.94
CA LEU A 75 4.24 29.46 -5.06
C LEU A 75 2.85 29.09 -4.55
N PHE A 76 2.05 30.11 -4.22
CA PHE A 76 0.67 29.97 -3.82
C PHE A 76 -0.06 29.28 -4.98
N ILE A 77 -0.18 29.89 -6.15
CA ILE A 77 -0.85 29.31 -7.33
C ILE A 77 -0.38 27.88 -7.64
N GLU A 78 0.92 27.60 -7.60
CA GLU A 78 1.44 26.25 -7.82
C GLU A 78 0.97 25.24 -6.77
N LEU A 79 0.88 25.66 -5.50
CA LEU A 79 0.23 24.87 -4.47
C LEU A 79 -1.27 24.72 -4.78
N PHE A 80 -2.03 25.78 -5.08
CA PHE A 80 -3.49 25.67 -5.30
C PHE A 80 -3.87 24.81 -6.49
N ASP A 81 -3.38 25.16 -7.69
CA ASP A 81 -3.78 24.50 -8.94
C ASP A 81 -3.36 23.04 -8.97
N LYS A 82 -2.17 22.70 -8.42
CA LYS A 82 -1.64 21.34 -8.48
C LYS A 82 -2.04 20.48 -7.29
N THR A 83 -2.33 21.06 -6.12
CA THR A 83 -2.50 20.29 -4.88
C THR A 83 -3.93 20.24 -4.30
N ARG A 84 -4.84 21.13 -4.70
CA ARG A 84 -6.28 21.13 -4.29
C ARG A 84 -6.50 21.14 -2.76
N MET A 85 -5.78 21.99 -2.05
CA MET A 85 -5.78 22.02 -0.59
C MET A 85 -6.80 23.00 0.05
N LEU A 86 -7.53 23.80 -0.74
CA LEU A 86 -8.59 24.69 -0.25
C LEU A 86 -9.99 24.11 -0.47
N GLU A 87 -10.97 24.61 0.27
CA GLU A 87 -12.39 24.39 -0.03
C GLU A 87 -12.74 25.08 -1.37
N GLU A 88 -12.95 24.30 -2.43
CA GLU A 88 -13.53 24.80 -3.69
C GLU A 88 -15.06 24.66 -3.66
N GLU A 89 -15.78 25.67 -4.17
CA GLU A 89 -17.20 25.53 -4.51
C GLU A 89 -17.35 24.43 -5.58
N LYS A 90 -17.87 23.27 -5.15
CA LYS A 90 -18.42 22.16 -5.94
C LYS A 90 -17.99 22.16 -7.42
N SER A 91 -16.72 21.85 -7.66
CA SER A 91 -16.18 21.58 -9.00
C SER A 91 -15.78 20.11 -9.10
N GLU A 92 -16.08 19.49 -10.23
CA GLU A 92 -16.12 18.04 -10.42
C GLU A 92 -14.81 17.32 -10.04
N THR A 93 -14.99 16.19 -9.37
CA THR A 93 -13.97 15.30 -8.82
C THR A 93 -13.06 14.74 -9.91
N SER A 94 -11.97 15.44 -10.25
CA SER A 94 -10.84 14.77 -10.93
C SER A 94 -10.06 13.94 -9.90
N VAL A 95 -10.53 12.71 -9.72
CA VAL A 95 -9.85 11.64 -8.99
C VAL A 95 -8.46 11.49 -9.60
N ALA A 96 -7.40 11.49 -8.77
CA ALA A 96 -6.09 11.12 -9.29
C ALA A 96 -6.25 9.71 -9.80
N GLN A 97 -6.03 9.49 -11.11
CA GLN A 97 -6.16 8.18 -11.72
C GLN A 97 -5.31 7.17 -10.94
N SER A 98 -5.97 6.44 -10.05
CA SER A 98 -5.51 5.14 -9.61
C SER A 98 -5.35 4.33 -10.88
N ALA A 99 -4.21 3.66 -11.05
CA ALA A 99 -4.03 2.69 -12.12
C ALA A 99 -5.01 1.50 -12.01
N LEU A 100 -5.84 1.50 -10.95
CA LEU A 100 -6.96 0.62 -10.68
C LEU A 100 -8.24 1.29 -11.15
N TRP A 101 -8.90 0.68 -12.12
CA TRP A 101 -10.25 1.07 -12.58
C TRP A 101 -11.29 0.17 -11.92
N LEU A 102 -12.52 0.67 -11.76
CA LEU A 102 -13.67 -0.08 -11.21
C LEU A 102 -13.38 -0.75 -9.85
N SER A 103 -12.66 -0.05 -8.97
CA SER A 103 -12.26 -0.58 -7.68
C SER A 103 -13.40 -0.51 -6.67
N CYS A 104 -13.70 -1.62 -5.99
CA CYS A 104 -14.65 -1.67 -4.87
C CYS A 104 -14.02 -2.38 -3.67
N ILE A 105 -14.35 -1.95 -2.45
CA ILE A 105 -13.93 -2.64 -1.22
C ILE A 105 -14.85 -3.84 -1.03
N CYS A 106 -14.27 -5.04 -0.99
CA CYS A 106 -15.01 -6.29 -0.86
C CYS A 106 -14.96 -6.84 0.57
N ILE A 107 -13.84 -6.65 1.27
CA ILE A 107 -13.66 -7.09 2.66
C ILE A 107 -13.50 -5.86 3.54
N ASN A 108 -14.45 -5.68 4.45
CA ASN A 108 -14.49 -4.54 5.36
C ASN A 108 -13.37 -4.63 6.42
N THR A 109 -12.79 -3.48 6.76
CA THR A 109 -11.79 -3.30 7.84
C THR A 109 -12.17 -3.98 9.16
N LYS A 110 -13.45 -4.00 9.56
CA LYS A 110 -13.89 -4.67 10.80
C LYS A 110 -13.54 -6.16 10.83
N ILE A 111 -13.78 -6.87 9.72
CA ILE A 111 -13.45 -8.29 9.58
C ILE A 111 -11.94 -8.47 9.64
N LEU A 112 -11.20 -7.61 8.94
CA LEU A 112 -9.74 -7.66 8.88
C LEU A 112 -9.09 -7.38 10.24
N ILE A 113 -9.65 -6.48 11.06
CA ILE A 113 -9.20 -6.25 12.44
C ILE A 113 -9.37 -7.52 13.28
N SER A 114 -10.50 -8.22 13.16
CA SER A 114 -10.72 -9.49 13.85
C SER A 114 -9.71 -10.54 13.41
N ILE A 115 -9.46 -10.69 12.10
CA ILE A 115 -8.44 -11.60 11.57
C ILE A 115 -7.06 -11.23 12.12
N TYR A 116 -6.68 -9.95 12.03
CA TYR A 116 -5.41 -9.44 12.56
C TYR A 116 -5.23 -9.77 14.05
N SER A 117 -6.30 -9.69 14.87
CA SER A 117 -6.21 -9.96 16.31
C SER A 117 -5.69 -11.36 16.63
N ILE A 118 -5.95 -12.33 15.74
CA ILE A 118 -5.48 -13.71 15.80
C ILE A 118 -4.09 -13.81 15.19
N LEU A 119 -3.88 -13.19 14.03
CA LEU A 119 -2.64 -13.31 13.24
C LEU A 119 -1.47 -12.47 13.78
N LYS A 120 -1.70 -11.50 14.69
CA LYS A 120 -0.65 -10.63 15.24
C LYS A 120 0.53 -11.39 15.85
N ILE A 121 0.29 -12.61 16.36
CA ILE A 121 1.36 -13.45 16.90
C ILE A 121 2.38 -13.85 15.81
N LEU A 122 1.92 -14.05 14.58
CA LEU A 122 2.76 -14.36 13.42
C LEU A 122 3.69 -13.19 13.03
N LEU A 123 3.44 -11.99 13.54
CA LEU A 123 4.24 -10.79 13.24
C LEU A 123 5.33 -10.51 14.28
N ILE A 124 5.42 -11.33 15.34
CA ILE A 124 6.51 -11.23 16.31
C ILE A 124 7.83 -11.61 15.63
N LYS A 125 8.84 -10.74 15.69
CA LYS A 125 10.13 -10.90 14.99
C LYS A 125 10.75 -12.31 15.10
N LYS A 126 10.75 -12.90 16.30
CA LYS A 126 11.28 -14.26 16.53
C LYS A 126 10.48 -15.34 15.77
N ILE A 127 9.16 -15.17 15.73
CA ILE A 127 8.24 -16.09 15.03
C ILE A 127 8.38 -15.93 13.52
N VAL A 128 8.50 -14.70 13.02
CA VAL A 128 8.79 -14.43 11.59
C VAL A 128 10.06 -15.16 11.15
N VAL A 129 11.16 -15.01 11.89
CA VAL A 129 12.43 -15.69 11.56
C VAL A 129 12.27 -17.22 11.60
N ALA A 130 11.57 -17.75 12.60
CA ALA A 130 11.28 -19.19 12.68
C ALA A 130 10.46 -19.70 11.48
N ILE A 131 9.42 -18.96 11.08
CA ILE A 131 8.60 -19.26 9.90
C ILE A 131 9.42 -19.24 8.63
N MET A 132 10.29 -18.24 8.44
CA MET A 132 11.16 -18.15 7.27
C MET A 132 12.18 -19.30 7.20
N MET A 133 12.80 -19.66 8.34
CA MET A 133 13.71 -20.81 8.39
C MET A 133 12.99 -22.13 8.08
N LEU A 134 11.81 -22.32 8.67
CA LEU A 134 10.99 -23.51 8.41
C LEU A 134 10.56 -23.59 6.95
N PHE A 135 10.18 -22.46 6.34
CA PHE A 135 9.83 -22.38 4.93
C PHE A 135 11.00 -22.83 4.05
N VAL A 136 12.20 -22.27 4.26
CA VAL A 136 13.40 -22.66 3.49
C VAL A 136 13.68 -24.16 3.64
N LEU A 137 13.64 -24.68 4.86
CA LEU A 137 13.85 -26.11 5.12
C LEU A 137 12.84 -26.99 4.38
N LEU A 138 11.54 -26.68 4.50
CA LEU A 138 10.49 -27.45 3.84
C LEU A 138 10.56 -27.36 2.32
N LYS A 139 11.01 -26.23 1.76
CA LYS A 139 11.26 -26.10 0.33
C LYS A 139 12.38 -27.01 -0.15
N ILE A 140 13.51 -27.05 0.56
CA ILE A 140 14.61 -27.96 0.22
C ILE A 140 14.11 -29.42 0.20
N ILE A 141 13.37 -29.82 1.25
CA ILE A 141 12.79 -31.17 1.35
C ILE A 141 11.79 -31.43 0.22
N PHE A 142 10.91 -30.48 -0.07
CA PHE A 142 9.90 -30.61 -1.11
C PHE A 142 10.52 -30.80 -2.49
N TYR A 143 11.45 -29.92 -2.88
CA TYR A 143 12.10 -30.01 -4.19
C TYR A 143 12.95 -31.28 -4.33
N TYR A 144 13.58 -31.76 -3.26
CA TYR A 144 14.30 -33.03 -3.28
C TYR A 144 13.35 -34.22 -3.56
N ASN A 145 12.22 -34.30 -2.86
CA ASN A 145 11.30 -35.44 -2.95
C ASN A 145 10.43 -35.41 -4.22
N TYR A 146 10.05 -34.23 -4.70
CA TYR A 146 9.05 -34.08 -5.78
C TYR A 146 9.63 -33.66 -7.14
N HIS A 147 10.97 -33.65 -7.30
CA HIS A 147 11.62 -33.23 -8.55
C HIS A 147 11.11 -34.00 -9.80
N SER A 148 10.82 -35.30 -9.67
CA SER A 148 10.32 -36.11 -10.78
C SER A 148 8.82 -35.91 -11.04
N SER A 149 8.07 -35.40 -10.06
CA SER A 149 6.61 -35.21 -10.15
C SER A 149 6.21 -33.98 -10.96
N PHE A 150 7.15 -33.08 -11.27
CA PHE A 150 6.88 -31.86 -12.05
C PHE A 150 6.36 -32.13 -13.45
N VAL A 151 6.70 -33.28 -14.05
CA VAL A 151 6.24 -33.67 -15.39
C VAL A 151 4.74 -34.00 -15.42
N PHE A 152 4.17 -34.51 -14.32
CA PHE A 152 2.75 -34.89 -14.23
C PHE A 152 1.79 -33.72 -13.96
N VAL A 153 2.32 -32.54 -13.64
CA VAL A 153 1.53 -31.34 -13.28
C VAL A 153 0.74 -30.80 -14.48
N PHE A 154 1.17 -31.08 -15.71
CA PHE A 154 0.60 -30.51 -16.94
C PHE A 154 -0.61 -31.26 -17.54
N SER A 155 -1.22 -32.19 -16.80
CA SER A 155 -2.51 -32.80 -17.18
C SER A 155 -3.66 -31.84 -16.89
N PHE A 156 -4.08 -31.08 -17.90
CA PHE A 156 -5.16 -30.10 -17.79
C PHE A 156 -6.54 -30.75 -18.00
N SER A 157 -7.29 -30.88 -16.91
CA SER A 157 -8.75 -31.05 -16.95
C SER A 157 -9.39 -29.73 -16.57
N ILE A 158 -10.56 -29.41 -17.14
CA ILE A 158 -11.36 -28.21 -16.81
C ILE A 158 -11.62 -28.16 -15.29
N SER A 159 -11.93 -29.29 -14.67
CA SER A 159 -12.16 -29.37 -13.22
C SER A 159 -10.93 -28.95 -12.41
N LYS A 160 -9.73 -29.40 -12.81
CA LYS A 160 -8.47 -29.02 -12.15
C LYS A 160 -8.17 -27.54 -12.33
N ILE A 161 -8.42 -26.98 -13.52
CA ILE A 161 -8.22 -25.55 -13.80
C ILE A 161 -9.09 -24.70 -12.88
N VAL A 162 -10.36 -25.04 -12.73
CA VAL A 162 -11.28 -24.31 -11.83
C VAL A 162 -10.79 -24.36 -10.39
N ILE A 163 -10.38 -25.54 -9.90
CA ILE A 163 -9.85 -25.70 -8.53
C ILE A 163 -8.57 -24.87 -8.34
N PHE A 164 -7.64 -24.92 -9.28
CA PHE A 164 -6.41 -24.14 -9.21
C PHE A 164 -6.65 -22.63 -9.24
N TYR A 165 -7.60 -22.18 -10.04
CA TYR A 165 -8.02 -20.78 -10.06
C TYR A 165 -8.59 -20.34 -8.71
N LEU A 166 -9.45 -21.16 -8.08
CA LEU A 166 -9.98 -20.88 -6.75
C LEU A 166 -8.88 -20.83 -5.68
N ILE A 167 -7.94 -21.79 -5.70
CA ILE A 167 -6.78 -21.79 -4.80
C ILE A 167 -5.95 -20.51 -4.99
N PHE A 168 -5.71 -20.12 -6.23
CA PHE A 168 -4.97 -18.90 -6.55
C PHE A 168 -5.67 -17.64 -6.01
N LEU A 169 -6.99 -17.52 -6.17
CA LEU A 169 -7.74 -16.41 -5.58
C LEU A 169 -7.65 -16.39 -4.05
N CYS A 170 -7.75 -17.54 -3.40
CA CYS A 170 -7.57 -17.63 -1.93
C CYS A 170 -6.18 -17.17 -1.49
N ILE A 171 -5.13 -17.54 -2.23
CA ILE A 171 -3.76 -17.10 -1.97
C ILE A 171 -3.63 -15.58 -2.13
N LEU A 172 -4.23 -14.99 -3.17
CA LEU A 172 -4.19 -13.54 -3.38
C LEU A 172 -4.92 -12.79 -2.27
N ILE A 173 -6.10 -13.26 -1.83
CA ILE A 173 -6.78 -12.66 -0.68
C ILE A 173 -5.91 -12.77 0.58
N PHE A 174 -5.26 -13.92 0.80
CA PHE A 174 -4.38 -14.11 1.95
C PHE A 174 -3.13 -13.23 1.90
N HIS A 175 -2.60 -12.98 0.69
CA HIS A 175 -1.52 -12.03 0.44
C HIS A 175 -1.94 -10.60 0.84
N GLU A 176 -3.12 -10.14 0.40
CA GLU A 176 -3.64 -8.82 0.81
C GLU A 176 -3.89 -8.71 2.32
N ILE A 177 -4.38 -9.80 2.95
CA ILE A 177 -4.47 -9.86 4.42
C ILE A 177 -3.09 -9.66 5.07
N GLY A 178 -2.00 -10.06 4.41
CA GLY A 178 -0.64 -9.81 4.85
C GLY A 178 -0.27 -8.34 4.90
N HIS A 179 -0.46 -7.61 3.80
CA HIS A 179 -0.26 -6.15 3.77
C HIS A 179 -1.09 -5.44 4.83
N PHE A 180 -2.38 -5.79 4.94
CA PHE A 180 -3.26 -5.26 5.97
C PHE A 180 -2.75 -5.57 7.39
N SER A 181 -2.38 -6.82 7.66
CA SER A 181 -1.96 -7.24 9.00
C SER A 181 -0.67 -6.54 9.44
N VAL A 182 0.30 -6.38 8.54
CA VAL A 182 1.56 -5.68 8.85
C VAL A 182 1.33 -4.19 9.04
N SER A 183 0.55 -3.54 8.18
CA SER A 183 0.21 -2.12 8.34
C SER A 183 -0.49 -1.84 9.67
N ARG A 184 -1.43 -2.71 10.06
CA ARG A 184 -2.11 -2.62 11.35
C ARG A 184 -1.16 -2.83 12.53
N HIS A 185 -0.18 -3.72 12.39
CA HIS A 185 0.86 -3.94 13.40
C HIS A 185 1.70 -2.68 13.66
N TYR A 186 1.90 -1.85 12.64
CA TYR A 186 2.59 -0.57 12.75
C TYR A 186 1.65 0.63 12.98
N GLY A 187 0.40 0.39 13.37
CA GLY A 187 -0.52 1.42 13.86
C GLY A 187 -1.35 2.12 12.79
N LEU A 188 -1.33 1.67 11.54
CA LEU A 188 -2.15 2.24 10.47
C LEU A 188 -3.61 1.77 10.56
N GLN A 189 -4.55 2.58 10.06
CA GLN A 189 -5.97 2.24 10.11
C GLN A 189 -6.38 1.22 9.04
N GLY A 190 -6.02 1.47 7.78
CA GLY A 190 -6.34 0.64 6.61
C GLY A 190 -7.83 0.64 6.26
N ASP A 191 -8.17 0.90 5.01
CA ASP A 191 -9.57 1.07 4.58
C ASP A 191 -10.23 -0.24 4.12
N GLY A 192 -9.45 -1.32 4.00
CA GLY A 192 -9.92 -2.67 3.71
C GLY A 192 -9.23 -3.32 2.53
N ILE A 193 -9.75 -4.48 2.09
CA ILE A 193 -9.30 -5.17 0.87
C ILE A 193 -10.39 -5.04 -0.19
N GLY A 194 -10.00 -4.58 -1.37
CA GLY A 194 -10.86 -4.42 -2.53
C GLY A 194 -10.47 -5.30 -3.69
N ILE A 195 -11.34 -5.30 -4.70
CA ILE A 195 -11.08 -5.82 -6.04
C ILE A 195 -11.11 -4.64 -7.00
N GLY A 196 -10.17 -4.60 -7.93
CA GLY A 196 -10.14 -3.63 -9.01
C GLY A 196 -9.57 -4.22 -10.30
N LEU A 197 -9.54 -3.41 -11.34
CA LEU A 197 -8.90 -3.77 -12.61
C LEU A 197 -7.58 -3.04 -12.75
N TYR A 198 -6.47 -3.78 -12.82
CA TYR A 198 -5.19 -3.25 -13.25
C TYR A 198 -5.02 -3.55 -14.74
N TYR A 199 -5.12 -2.52 -15.58
CA TYR A 199 -5.37 -2.64 -17.02
C TYR A 199 -6.66 -3.42 -17.33
N LEU A 200 -6.56 -4.71 -17.67
CA LEU A 200 -7.71 -5.59 -17.96
C LEU A 200 -7.78 -6.79 -17.00
N LEU A 201 -6.87 -6.87 -16.02
CA LEU A 201 -6.77 -8.01 -15.12
C LEU A 201 -7.42 -7.69 -13.77
N PRO A 202 -8.30 -8.56 -13.26
CA PRO A 202 -8.81 -8.42 -11.91
C PRO A 202 -7.67 -8.63 -10.91
N VAL A 203 -7.53 -7.69 -9.98
CA VAL A 203 -6.56 -7.74 -8.89
C VAL A 203 -7.24 -7.45 -7.57
N PHE A 204 -6.77 -8.10 -6.51
CA PHE A 204 -7.05 -7.66 -5.16
C PHE A 204 -6.07 -6.55 -4.79
N TYR A 205 -6.49 -5.65 -3.93
CA TYR A 205 -5.61 -4.62 -3.38
C TYR A 205 -6.03 -4.29 -1.95
N THR A 206 -5.05 -3.99 -1.10
CA THR A 206 -5.28 -3.43 0.23
C THR A 206 -5.12 -1.92 0.17
N ASP A 207 -6.14 -1.19 0.62
CA ASP A 207 -6.06 0.26 0.69
C ASP A 207 -5.38 0.71 2.00
N ILE A 208 -4.09 1.03 1.86
CA ILE A 208 -3.23 1.50 2.96
C ILE A 208 -2.64 2.86 2.56
N SER A 209 -3.49 3.78 2.12
CA SER A 209 -3.06 5.13 1.68
C SER A 209 -2.30 5.90 2.77
N GLU A 210 -2.55 5.63 4.06
CA GLU A 210 -1.82 6.20 5.19
C GLU A 210 -0.37 5.68 5.30
N MET A 211 0.06 4.65 4.55
CA MET A 211 1.43 4.10 4.64
C MET A 211 2.53 5.11 4.30
N TRP A 212 2.22 6.14 3.53
CA TRP A 212 3.19 7.18 3.20
C TRP A 212 3.55 8.07 4.39
N THR A 213 2.78 8.01 5.48
CA THR A 213 2.96 8.83 6.70
C THR A 213 4.00 8.27 7.66
N ILE A 214 4.38 7.00 7.51
CA ILE A 214 5.33 6.29 8.39
C ILE A 214 6.74 6.25 7.78
N ASN A 215 7.72 5.88 8.61
CA ASN A 215 9.11 5.77 8.18
C ASN A 215 9.29 4.71 7.07
N LYS A 216 10.38 4.82 6.31
CA LYS A 216 10.68 3.91 5.18
C LYS A 216 10.81 2.43 5.59
N GLN A 217 11.30 2.18 6.80
CA GLN A 217 11.53 0.83 7.30
C GLN A 217 10.21 0.09 7.53
N TYR A 218 9.19 0.77 8.07
CA TYR A 218 7.87 0.20 8.27
C TYR A 218 7.11 0.02 6.97
N ARG A 219 7.26 0.93 6.00
CA ARG A 219 6.73 0.72 4.64
C ARG A 219 7.31 -0.51 3.98
N LEU A 220 8.63 -0.69 4.05
CA LEU A 220 9.29 -1.90 3.56
C LEU A 220 8.71 -3.18 4.18
N TYR A 221 8.40 -3.17 5.47
CA TYR A 221 7.77 -4.33 6.11
C TYR A 221 6.34 -4.56 5.60
N ILE A 222 5.58 -3.50 5.37
CA ILE A 222 4.23 -3.59 4.77
C ILE A 222 4.33 -4.15 3.36
N ASP A 223 5.26 -3.66 2.53
CA ASP A 223 5.48 -4.14 1.16
C ASP A 223 5.90 -5.62 1.14
N CYS A 224 6.66 -6.09 2.13
CA CYS A 224 6.99 -7.51 2.29
C CYS A 224 5.84 -8.36 2.88
N GLY A 225 4.79 -7.72 3.40
CA GLY A 225 3.72 -8.37 4.16
C GLY A 225 2.94 -9.40 3.34
N GLY A 226 2.63 -9.10 2.08
CA GLY A 226 1.93 -10.01 1.19
C GLY A 226 2.73 -11.26 0.89
N ILE A 227 4.01 -11.11 0.51
CA ILE A 227 4.93 -12.24 0.29
C ILE A 227 5.09 -13.09 1.55
N TYR A 228 5.20 -12.46 2.73
CA TYR A 228 5.28 -13.18 4.00
C TYR A 228 4.04 -14.05 4.27
N PHE A 229 2.85 -13.57 3.92
CA PHE A 229 1.64 -14.37 4.07
C PHE A 229 1.55 -15.48 3.02
N GLN A 230 2.05 -15.29 1.80
CA GLN A 230 2.20 -16.39 0.84
C GLN A 230 3.16 -17.49 1.36
N VAL A 231 4.21 -17.12 2.10
CA VAL A 231 5.08 -18.08 2.80
C VAL A 231 4.30 -18.88 3.84
N ILE A 232 3.48 -18.23 4.67
CA ILE A 232 2.62 -18.91 5.65
C ILE A 232 1.62 -19.86 4.96
N ALA A 233 0.97 -19.42 3.87
CA ALA A 233 0.08 -20.27 3.09
C ALA A 233 0.81 -21.51 2.55
N SER A 234 2.05 -21.33 2.09
CA SER A 234 2.89 -22.44 1.66
C SER A 234 3.13 -23.44 2.80
N LEU A 235 3.44 -22.98 4.02
CA LEU A 235 3.61 -23.87 5.17
C LEU A 235 2.34 -24.67 5.48
N VAL A 236 1.17 -24.05 5.38
CA VAL A 236 -0.12 -24.75 5.54
C VAL A 236 -0.29 -25.83 4.48
N PHE A 237 0.04 -25.55 3.21
CA PHE A 237 -0.02 -26.57 2.16
C PHE A 237 0.96 -27.72 2.40
N HIS A 238 2.18 -27.46 2.86
CA HIS A 238 3.11 -28.54 3.22
C HIS A 238 2.59 -29.38 4.38
N PHE A 239 1.99 -28.74 5.39
CA PHE A 239 1.37 -29.45 6.52
C PHE A 239 0.25 -30.37 6.03
N ILE A 240 -0.63 -29.91 5.14
CA ILE A 240 -1.71 -30.75 4.58
C ILE A 240 -1.12 -31.87 3.70
N LEU A 241 -0.11 -31.56 2.88
CA LEU A 241 0.56 -32.52 2.00
C LEU A 241 1.17 -33.70 2.80
N PHE A 242 1.68 -33.43 4.01
CA PHE A 242 2.23 -34.45 4.89
C PHE A 242 1.21 -35.55 5.25
N PHE A 243 -0.07 -35.19 5.44
CA PHE A 243 -1.13 -36.15 5.73
C PHE A 243 -1.82 -36.68 4.48
N ASN A 244 -1.78 -35.93 3.38
CA ASN A 244 -2.47 -36.26 2.14
C ASN A 244 -1.54 -36.00 0.95
N ASN A 245 -0.85 -37.05 0.49
CA ASN A 245 0.06 -36.95 -0.65
C ASN A 245 -0.71 -36.83 -1.97
N SER A 246 -1.23 -35.63 -2.22
CA SER A 246 -2.06 -35.30 -3.38
C SER A 246 -1.27 -34.49 -4.40
N THR A 247 -1.36 -34.90 -5.67
CA THR A 247 -0.79 -34.14 -6.80
C THR A 247 -1.38 -32.73 -6.90
N LEU A 248 -2.62 -32.53 -6.43
CA LEU A 248 -3.26 -31.21 -6.37
C LEU A 248 -2.51 -30.26 -5.42
N LEU A 249 -2.08 -30.76 -4.26
CA LEU A 249 -1.36 -29.96 -3.26
C LEU A 249 0.05 -29.64 -3.73
N VAL A 250 0.73 -30.60 -4.36
CA VAL A 250 2.04 -30.38 -5.00
C VAL A 250 1.93 -29.25 -6.03
N THR A 251 0.93 -29.28 -6.90
CA THR A 251 0.70 -28.21 -7.88
C THR A 251 0.35 -26.88 -7.22
N GLY A 252 -0.50 -26.87 -6.18
CA GLY A 252 -0.85 -25.65 -5.43
C GLY A 252 0.37 -24.99 -4.78
N ILE A 253 1.30 -25.78 -4.23
CA ILE A 253 2.57 -25.30 -3.68
C ILE A 253 3.41 -24.65 -4.78
N LEU A 254 3.55 -25.30 -5.93
CA LEU A 254 4.32 -24.77 -7.07
C LEU A 254 3.71 -23.48 -7.63
N MET A 255 2.38 -23.41 -7.73
CA MET A 255 1.68 -22.20 -8.17
C MET A 255 1.90 -21.03 -7.20
N ASN A 256 1.86 -21.29 -5.89
CA ASN A 256 2.16 -20.28 -4.89
C ASN A 256 3.61 -19.80 -5.00
N ASP A 257 4.56 -20.69 -5.30
CA ASP A 257 5.97 -20.32 -5.47
C ASP A 257 6.18 -19.43 -6.70
N ILE A 258 5.52 -19.75 -7.82
CA ILE A 258 5.49 -18.87 -9.00
C ILE A 258 4.89 -17.51 -8.63
N GLY A 259 3.79 -17.49 -7.85
CA GLY A 259 3.18 -16.25 -7.36
C GLY A 259 4.13 -15.40 -6.52
N ILE A 260 4.85 -16.03 -5.57
CA ILE A 260 5.89 -15.36 -4.76
C ILE A 260 6.97 -14.77 -5.67
N LEU A 261 7.47 -15.54 -6.64
CA LEU A 261 8.50 -15.07 -7.57
C LEU A 261 8.02 -13.87 -8.39
N ILE A 262 6.79 -13.92 -8.91
CA ILE A 262 6.18 -12.81 -9.66
C ILE A 262 6.11 -11.55 -8.78
N ASN A 263 5.66 -11.68 -7.53
CA ASN A 263 5.55 -10.53 -6.61
C ASN A 263 6.93 -9.95 -6.21
N ILE A 264 7.99 -10.76 -6.18
CA ILE A 264 9.36 -10.29 -5.89
C ILE A 264 9.98 -9.55 -7.09
N ILE A 265 9.58 -9.88 -8.32
CA ILE A 265 10.12 -9.24 -9.51
C ILE A 265 9.76 -7.73 -9.51
N PRO A 266 10.73 -6.81 -9.70
CA PRO A 266 10.49 -5.37 -9.63
C PRO A 266 9.89 -4.83 -10.94
N ILE A 267 8.81 -5.46 -11.42
CA ILE A 267 8.10 -5.10 -12.65
C ILE A 267 6.66 -4.72 -12.30
N GLY A 268 6.13 -3.71 -12.99
CA GLY A 268 4.79 -3.20 -12.68
C GLY A 268 4.72 -2.56 -11.29
N ARG A 269 3.52 -2.26 -10.81
CA ARG A 269 3.30 -1.78 -9.43
C ARG A 269 3.18 -2.95 -8.43
N LEU A 270 3.91 -4.04 -8.65
CA LEU A 270 3.99 -5.20 -7.75
C LEU A 270 4.86 -4.91 -6.52
N ASP A 271 4.78 -5.75 -5.50
CA ASP A 271 5.52 -5.61 -4.23
C ASP A 271 7.01 -5.37 -4.44
N GLY A 272 7.66 -6.14 -5.32
CA GLY A 272 9.08 -6.04 -5.61
C GLY A 272 9.52 -4.66 -6.10
N TYR A 273 8.64 -3.95 -6.83
CA TYR A 273 8.91 -2.57 -7.25
C TYR A 273 8.94 -1.62 -6.04
N TRP A 274 7.98 -1.76 -5.12
CA TRP A 274 7.88 -0.92 -3.91
C TRP A 274 8.99 -1.22 -2.91
N ILE A 275 9.28 -2.50 -2.68
CA ILE A 275 10.42 -2.97 -1.88
C ILE A 275 11.72 -2.35 -2.38
N LEU A 276 11.99 -2.44 -3.70
CA LEU A 276 13.22 -1.87 -4.28
C LEU A 276 13.27 -0.35 -4.15
N LYS A 277 12.13 0.33 -4.33
CA LYS A 277 12.01 1.78 -4.21
C LYS A 277 12.32 2.27 -2.79
N ASP A 278 11.80 1.58 -1.78
CA ASP A 278 12.02 1.96 -0.38
C ASP A 278 13.40 1.56 0.16
N VAL A 279 14.02 0.51 -0.39
CA VAL A 279 15.43 0.19 -0.13
C VAL A 279 16.37 1.24 -0.74
N LYS A 280 16.14 1.70 -1.98
CA LYS A 280 17.05 2.63 -2.68
C LYS A 280 17.05 4.05 -2.13
N LYS A 281 16.02 4.48 -1.40
CA LYS A 281 16.00 5.79 -0.71
C LYS A 281 16.78 5.75 0.63
N SER A 282 17.79 4.87 0.74
CA SER A 282 18.60 4.65 1.93
C SER A 282 19.53 5.81 2.21
#